data_AF-A0AAV2NGT5-F1
#
_entry.id   AF-A0AAV2NGT5-F1
#
_cell.length_a   1.000
_cell.length_b   1.000
_cell.length_c   1.000
_cell.angle_alpha   90.00
_cell.angle_beta   90.00
_cell.angle_gamma   90.00
#
_symmetry.space_group_name_H-M   'P 1'
#
loop_
_entity.id
_entity.type
_entity.pdbx_description
1 polymer ?
#
loop_
_entity_poly.entity_id
_entity_poly.type
_entity_poly.pdbx_seq_one_letter_code
_entity_poly.pdbx_strand_id
1 'polypeptide(L)'
;MKFANFVGILFLFEACLLIDAIDKPDASNNTLPVIVITWNYTTSAAKAWDVIYNQKRSALDAIEEGCTLCEEEQCRKTVGFGGSPDETGETTLDAMIMDGVTMDVGAIGGLRNVKSAISVARKVLHYTKHTLLGGELGTEFAVKMGFKKESLTTNESLQTWTQWKANNCQPNFWKNVVPDPTASCGPYTPKNIQDNGNSYEEYRTEGSEENHDTIGVLAIDSQGRTAAGTSTNGANHKISGRIGDSPIPGAGAYADQEVGAAAGTGDGDVMMRFLPSFLAVEEMRRGSTPIVAARTAINRIIQHYPTFFGAIIVLNNKGEFGAACNGMKDFPFYVANPTLGPKLLSVECSNSNIHCYKEDVNC
;
A
#
# COMPACT_ATOMS: atom_id res chain seq x y z
N MET A 1 20.94 51.52 -73.55
CA MET A 1 20.92 50.86 -72.22
C MET A 1 22.38 50.78 -71.76
N LYS A 2 23.00 51.70 -70.98
CA LYS A 2 22.75 52.15 -69.58
C LYS A 2 22.53 50.96 -68.64
N PHE A 3 23.26 50.63 -67.55
CA PHE A 3 24.41 51.14 -66.76
C PHE A 3 24.91 49.91 -65.93
N ALA A 4 26.18 49.52 -65.93
CA ALA A 4 27.20 49.65 -64.86
C ALA A 4 26.78 49.54 -63.36
N ASN A 5 27.42 48.59 -62.66
CA ASN A 5 27.85 48.50 -61.25
C ASN A 5 26.97 49.01 -60.09
N PHE A 6 26.75 48.16 -59.09
CA PHE A 6 26.81 48.58 -57.68
C PHE A 6 27.27 47.42 -56.76
N VAL A 7 28.53 47.49 -56.34
CA VAL A 7 29.07 46.80 -55.15
C VAL A 7 28.74 47.68 -53.95
N GLY A 8 28.00 47.13 -52.99
CA GLY A 8 27.66 47.80 -51.73
C GLY A 8 28.31 47.08 -50.55
N ILE A 9 29.43 47.64 -50.07
CA ILE A 9 29.99 47.38 -48.74
C ILE A 9 29.18 48.24 -47.76
N LEU A 10 28.55 47.64 -46.75
CA LEU A 10 28.21 48.35 -45.52
C LEU A 10 28.59 47.49 -44.31
N PHE A 11 29.18 48.19 -43.36
CA PHE A 11 29.94 47.78 -42.20
C PHE A 11 29.06 47.34 -41.02
N LEU A 12 29.63 46.40 -40.24
CA LEU A 12 29.72 46.37 -38.76
C LEU A 12 28.56 45.90 -37.87
N PHE A 13 29.01 45.15 -36.86
CA PHE A 13 28.44 44.87 -35.53
C PHE A 13 27.22 43.95 -35.45
N GLU A 14 27.49 42.65 -35.33
CA GLU A 14 27.07 41.94 -34.11
C GLU A 14 28.10 40.86 -33.78
N ALA A 15 28.96 41.20 -32.82
CA ALA A 15 29.80 40.25 -32.12
C ALA A 15 28.97 39.64 -30.98
N CYS A 16 29.25 38.37 -30.71
CA CYS A 16 29.11 37.76 -29.39
C CYS A 16 27.68 37.44 -28.92
N LEU A 17 27.17 36.27 -29.29
CA LEU A 17 26.46 35.38 -28.36
C LEU A 17 26.81 33.91 -28.66
N LEU A 18 28.11 33.60 -28.62
CA LEU A 18 28.57 32.36 -28.00
C LEU A 18 28.60 32.67 -26.50
N ILE A 19 27.43 32.59 -25.86
CA ILE A 19 27.37 32.33 -24.43
C ILE A 19 27.10 30.85 -24.34
N ASP A 20 28.09 30.18 -23.78
CA ASP A 20 28.07 28.82 -23.31
C ASP A 20 26.65 28.38 -22.93
N ALA A 21 26.18 27.30 -23.56
CA ALA A 21 25.27 26.39 -22.88
C ALA A 21 26.05 25.83 -21.69
N ILE A 22 26.17 26.66 -20.65
CA ILE A 22 26.37 26.21 -19.29
C ILE A 22 25.17 25.31 -19.08
N ASP A 23 25.40 24.00 -19.11
CA ASP A 23 24.59 23.03 -18.39
C ASP A 23 24.24 23.73 -17.08
N LYS A 24 23.00 24.25 -16.99
CA LYS A 24 22.45 24.54 -15.68
C LYS A 24 22.61 23.19 -14.96
N PRO A 25 23.34 23.10 -13.85
CA PRO A 25 23.12 21.98 -12.97
C PRO A 25 21.62 22.03 -12.74
N ASP A 26 20.92 21.01 -13.23
CA ASP A 26 19.52 20.80 -12.92
C ASP A 26 19.42 21.06 -11.42
N ALA A 27 18.54 21.97 -11.02
CA ALA A 27 18.40 22.36 -9.63
C ALA A 27 17.95 21.10 -8.90
N SER A 28 18.92 20.28 -8.49
CA SER A 28 18.72 18.92 -8.06
C SER A 28 17.79 19.01 -6.88
N ASN A 29 16.55 18.55 -7.08
CA ASN A 29 15.54 18.50 -6.05
C ASN A 29 16.17 17.80 -4.84
N ASN A 30 16.56 18.59 -3.83
CA ASN A 30 17.32 18.15 -2.65
C ASN A 30 16.45 17.31 -1.69
N THR A 31 15.37 16.74 -2.23
CA THR A 31 14.31 16.01 -1.56
C THR A 31 14.47 14.51 -1.75
N LEU A 32 15.24 14.01 -2.74
CA LEU A 32 15.45 12.58 -2.97
C LEU A 32 16.74 12.05 -2.31
N PRO A 33 16.79 10.78 -1.87
CA PRO A 33 15.71 9.79 -1.88
C PRO A 33 14.59 10.09 -0.86
N VAL A 34 13.40 9.53 -1.09
CA VAL A 34 12.25 9.66 -0.16
C VAL A 34 11.68 8.28 0.15
N ILE A 35 11.28 8.09 1.41
CA ILE A 35 10.43 6.96 1.83
C ILE A 35 9.20 7.49 2.55
N VAL A 36 8.04 6.88 2.29
CA VAL A 36 6.80 7.09 3.04
C VAL A 36 6.27 5.73 3.48
N ILE A 37 5.95 5.57 4.78
CA ILE A 37 5.47 4.30 5.35
C ILE A 37 4.19 4.53 6.16
N THR A 38 3.18 3.70 5.97
CA THR A 38 1.94 3.71 6.77
C THR A 38 2.25 3.44 8.24
N TRP A 39 1.49 4.02 9.17
CA TRP A 39 1.58 3.74 10.60
C TRP A 39 2.94 4.08 11.25
N ASN A 40 3.01 3.85 12.56
CA ASN A 40 4.20 4.04 13.36
C ASN A 40 5.10 2.77 13.34
N TYR A 41 5.72 2.47 12.20
CA TYR A 41 6.70 1.38 12.06
C TYR A 41 8.14 1.89 12.13
N THR A 42 8.57 2.36 13.30
CA THR A 42 9.87 3.04 13.51
C THR A 42 11.07 2.22 13.04
N THR A 43 11.13 0.93 13.37
CA THR A 43 12.24 0.04 13.04
C THR A 43 12.33 -0.19 11.53
N SER A 44 11.19 -0.49 10.90
CA SER A 44 11.08 -0.59 9.44
C SER A 44 11.48 0.72 8.75
N ALA A 45 11.00 1.88 9.24
CA ALA A 45 11.34 3.18 8.66
C ALA A 45 12.84 3.48 8.75
N ALA A 46 13.48 3.20 9.89
CA ALA A 46 14.92 3.35 10.05
C ALA A 46 15.71 2.43 9.11
N LYS A 47 15.29 1.17 8.98
CA LYS A 47 15.92 0.18 8.10
C LYS A 47 15.80 0.57 6.63
N ALA A 48 14.59 0.89 6.18
CA ALA A 48 14.35 1.31 4.80
C ALA A 48 15.14 2.59 4.45
N TRP A 49 15.19 3.55 5.39
CA TRP A 49 15.95 4.78 5.21
C TRP A 49 17.46 4.52 5.12
N ASP A 50 18.03 3.65 5.97
CA ASP A 50 19.44 3.27 5.88
C ASP A 50 19.78 2.67 4.52
N VAL A 51 18.94 1.76 4.02
CA VAL A 51 19.11 1.09 2.73
C VAL A 51 19.10 2.10 1.57
N ILE A 52 18.12 3.01 1.52
CA ILE A 52 18.00 3.94 0.38
C ILE A 52 18.98 5.11 0.48
N TYR A 53 19.27 5.59 1.69
CA TYR A 53 20.02 6.84 1.89
C TYR A 53 21.49 6.61 2.19
N ASN A 54 21.85 5.72 3.10
CA ASN A 54 23.27 5.48 3.44
C ASN A 54 23.90 4.49 2.47
N GLN A 55 23.21 3.40 2.17
CA GLN A 55 23.72 2.35 1.27
C GLN A 55 23.50 2.67 -0.21
N LYS A 56 22.66 3.68 -0.53
CA LYS A 56 22.33 4.10 -1.91
C LYS A 56 21.79 2.95 -2.78
N ARG A 57 21.06 2.02 -2.16
CA ARG A 57 20.40 0.90 -2.85
C ARG A 57 19.08 1.36 -3.49
N SER A 58 18.47 0.49 -4.28
CA SER A 58 17.26 0.82 -5.05
C SER A 58 16.03 1.03 -4.17
N ALA A 59 15.00 1.68 -4.71
CA ALA A 59 13.71 1.83 -4.05
C ALA A 59 13.09 0.47 -3.69
N LEU A 60 13.26 -0.52 -4.58
CA LEU A 60 12.78 -1.89 -4.36
C LEU A 60 13.54 -2.58 -3.21
N ASP A 61 14.86 -2.35 -3.09
CA ASP A 61 15.65 -2.88 -1.96
C ASP A 61 15.17 -2.29 -0.63
N ALA A 62 14.90 -0.98 -0.60
CA ALA A 62 14.45 -0.31 0.61
C ALA A 62 13.09 -0.82 1.08
N ILE A 63 12.16 -1.08 0.15
CA ILE A 63 10.86 -1.69 0.42
C ILE A 63 11.02 -3.12 0.95
N GLU A 64 11.79 -3.97 0.24
CA GLU A 64 12.00 -5.36 0.64
C GLU A 64 12.59 -5.46 2.05
N GLU A 65 13.66 -4.71 2.33
CA GLU A 65 14.38 -4.78 3.60
C GLU A 65 13.57 -4.19 4.77
N GLY A 66 12.82 -3.10 4.54
CA GLY A 66 11.94 -2.51 5.56
C GLY A 66 10.80 -3.45 5.92
N CYS A 67 10.06 -3.94 4.92
CA CYS A 67 8.98 -4.89 5.12
C CYS A 67 9.48 -6.20 5.75
N THR A 68 10.62 -6.74 5.31
CA THR A 68 11.18 -7.99 5.85
C THR A 68 11.49 -7.86 7.34
N LEU A 69 12.13 -6.76 7.76
CA LEU A 69 12.37 -6.52 9.18
C LEU A 69 11.06 -6.50 9.97
N CYS A 70 10.02 -5.90 9.40
CA CYS A 70 8.72 -5.78 10.05
C CYS A 70 7.98 -7.13 10.12
N GLU A 71 8.12 -7.99 9.10
CA GLU A 71 7.64 -9.37 9.09
C GLU A 71 8.36 -10.24 10.15
N GLU A 72 9.65 -10.01 10.36
CA GLU A 72 10.46 -10.71 11.36
C GLU A 72 10.13 -10.28 12.79
N GLU A 73 9.98 -8.97 13.02
CA GLU A 73 9.65 -8.37 14.32
C GLU A 73 8.16 -8.45 14.67
N GLN A 74 7.32 -8.94 13.75
CA GLN A 74 5.87 -9.02 13.91
C GLN A 74 5.25 -7.67 14.26
N CYS A 75 5.66 -6.62 13.54
CA CYS A 75 5.29 -5.24 13.87
C CYS A 75 3.78 -5.08 14.12
N ARG A 76 3.44 -4.51 15.26
CA ARG A 76 2.04 -4.27 15.70
C ARG A 76 1.15 -5.51 15.63
N LYS A 77 1.72 -6.71 15.51
CA LYS A 77 1.04 -8.00 15.34
C LYS A 77 0.21 -8.12 14.05
N THR A 78 0.35 -7.20 13.10
CA THR A 78 -0.44 -7.19 11.85
C THR A 78 0.40 -7.46 10.60
N VAL A 79 1.72 -7.59 10.77
CA VAL A 79 2.68 -7.89 9.70
C VAL A 79 3.49 -9.11 10.11
N GLY A 80 3.72 -10.03 9.18
CA GLY A 80 4.47 -11.25 9.44
C GLY A 80 3.70 -12.31 10.23
N PHE A 81 4.43 -13.30 10.72
CA PHE A 81 3.88 -14.51 11.32
C PHE A 81 3.26 -14.27 12.71
N GLY A 82 2.33 -15.13 13.13
CA GLY A 82 1.85 -15.18 14.52
C GLY A 82 0.84 -14.12 14.97
N GLY A 83 0.45 -13.19 14.11
CA GLY A 83 -0.43 -12.08 14.49
C GLY A 83 -1.93 -12.37 14.34
N SER A 84 -2.37 -12.57 13.10
CA SER A 84 -3.79 -12.75 12.74
C SER A 84 -4.07 -14.16 12.22
N PRO A 85 -4.41 -15.14 13.09
CA PRO A 85 -4.85 -16.45 12.65
C PRO A 85 -6.24 -16.38 11.98
N ASP A 86 -6.48 -17.22 10.98
CA ASP A 86 -7.81 -17.42 10.40
C ASP A 86 -8.73 -18.24 11.34
N GLU A 87 -9.98 -18.47 10.93
CA GLU A 87 -10.97 -19.24 11.71
C GLU A 87 -10.53 -20.68 12.04
N THR A 88 -9.57 -21.23 11.28
CA THR A 88 -8.98 -22.56 11.50
C THR A 88 -7.75 -22.53 12.41
N GLY A 89 -7.27 -21.33 12.77
CA GLY A 89 -6.11 -21.12 13.64
C GLY A 89 -4.80 -20.92 12.88
N GLU A 90 -4.86 -20.79 11.55
CA GLU A 90 -3.68 -20.66 10.71
C GLU A 90 -3.42 -19.21 10.31
N THR A 91 -2.19 -18.75 10.47
CA THR A 91 -1.76 -17.46 9.91
C THR A 91 -1.34 -17.65 8.45
N THR A 92 -1.81 -16.76 7.58
CA THR A 92 -1.40 -16.66 6.17
C THR A 92 -1.00 -15.23 5.87
N LEU A 93 0.00 -15.05 5.00
CA LEU A 93 0.59 -13.74 4.69
C LEU A 93 0.25 -13.29 3.27
N ASP A 94 0.06 -11.98 3.12
CA ASP A 94 -0.21 -11.32 1.86
C ASP A 94 0.85 -10.22 1.63
N ALA A 95 1.47 -10.19 0.45
CA ALA A 95 2.43 -9.13 0.11
C ALA A 95 2.50 -8.86 -1.39
N MET A 96 2.85 -7.63 -1.77
CA MET A 96 3.26 -7.30 -3.14
C MET A 96 4.39 -6.29 -3.17
N ILE A 97 5.11 -6.26 -4.30
CA ILE A 97 6.07 -5.22 -4.64
C ILE A 97 5.95 -4.88 -6.13
N MET A 98 5.96 -3.59 -6.45
CA MET A 98 5.82 -3.06 -7.80
C MET A 98 7.01 -2.15 -8.13
N ASP A 99 7.60 -2.41 -9.30
CA ASP A 99 8.59 -1.53 -9.92
C ASP A 99 7.87 -0.52 -10.81
N GLY A 100 7.86 0.75 -10.41
CA GLY A 100 7.20 1.81 -11.17
C GLY A 100 7.90 2.15 -12.48
N VAL A 101 9.15 1.70 -12.70
CA VAL A 101 9.90 1.92 -13.94
C VAL A 101 9.47 0.95 -15.02
N THR A 102 9.33 -0.33 -14.67
CA THR A 102 8.97 -1.37 -15.64
C THR A 102 7.48 -1.70 -15.66
N MET A 103 6.74 -1.22 -14.66
CA MET A 103 5.36 -1.61 -14.36
C MET A 103 5.22 -3.09 -13.95
N ASP A 104 6.34 -3.78 -13.69
CA ASP A 104 6.32 -5.16 -13.22
C ASP A 104 5.86 -5.22 -11.76
N VAL A 105 5.12 -6.28 -11.46
CA VAL A 105 4.60 -6.57 -10.13
C VAL A 105 4.92 -8.02 -9.80
N GLY A 106 5.37 -8.24 -8.58
CA GLY A 106 5.32 -9.56 -7.95
C GLY A 106 4.47 -9.52 -6.70
N ALA A 107 3.62 -10.51 -6.53
CA ALA A 107 2.68 -10.59 -5.42
C ALA A 107 2.44 -12.04 -4.98
N ILE A 108 2.11 -12.20 -3.71
CA ILE A 108 1.75 -13.45 -3.08
C ILE A 108 0.54 -13.24 -2.17
N GLY A 109 -0.50 -14.05 -2.32
CA GLY A 109 -1.70 -14.00 -1.48
C GLY A 109 -1.95 -15.33 -0.77
N GLY A 110 -2.28 -15.29 0.52
CA GLY A 110 -2.51 -16.48 1.33
C GLY A 110 -1.27 -17.35 1.47
N LEU A 111 -0.07 -16.76 1.50
CA LEU A 111 1.20 -17.49 1.65
C LEU A 111 1.20 -18.27 2.96
N ARG A 112 1.46 -19.57 2.84
CA ARG A 112 1.52 -20.50 3.96
C ARG A 112 2.95 -20.88 4.28
N ASN A 113 3.23 -21.09 5.56
CA ASN A 113 4.47 -21.68 6.05
C ASN A 113 5.79 -21.04 5.55
N VAL A 114 5.82 -19.75 5.20
CA VAL A 114 7.03 -19.02 4.82
C VAL A 114 6.92 -17.62 5.40
N LYS A 115 7.91 -17.20 6.20
CA LYS A 115 7.83 -15.95 6.97
C LYS A 115 8.08 -14.68 6.15
N SER A 116 8.89 -14.78 5.10
CA SER A 116 9.37 -13.64 4.30
C SER A 116 8.47 -13.36 3.10
N ALA A 117 7.26 -12.83 3.32
CA ALA A 117 6.24 -12.69 2.27
C ALA A 117 6.64 -11.68 1.20
N ILE A 118 7.15 -10.50 1.58
CA ILE A 118 7.60 -9.47 0.61
C ILE A 118 8.76 -9.96 -0.25
N SER A 119 9.69 -10.73 0.32
CA SER A 119 10.80 -11.32 -0.45
C SER A 119 10.32 -12.43 -1.39
N VAL A 120 9.30 -13.20 -1.02
CA VAL A 120 8.65 -14.14 -1.95
C VAL A 120 8.00 -13.36 -3.10
N ALA A 121 7.27 -12.29 -2.82
CA ALA A 121 6.70 -11.40 -3.83
C ALA A 121 7.81 -10.82 -4.75
N ARG A 122 8.95 -10.43 -4.20
CA ARG A 122 10.13 -10.01 -4.97
C ARG A 122 10.67 -11.10 -5.89
N LYS A 123 10.62 -12.37 -5.48
CA LYS A 123 10.97 -13.50 -6.37
C LYS A 123 9.93 -13.72 -7.47
N VAL A 124 8.64 -13.51 -7.21
CA VAL A 124 7.60 -13.57 -8.25
C VAL A 124 7.89 -12.54 -9.34
N LEU A 125 8.21 -11.30 -8.94
CA LEU A 125 8.56 -10.20 -9.85
C LEU A 125 9.76 -10.55 -10.75
N HIS A 126 10.82 -11.13 -10.18
CA HIS A 126 12.07 -11.35 -10.92
C HIS A 126 12.15 -12.66 -11.71
N TYR A 127 11.51 -13.72 -11.23
CA TYR A 127 11.75 -15.08 -11.73
C TYR A 127 10.54 -15.71 -12.41
N THR A 128 9.48 -14.93 -12.63
CA THR A 128 8.28 -15.41 -13.32
C THR A 128 7.78 -14.37 -14.32
N LYS A 129 6.95 -14.80 -15.26
CA LYS A 129 6.14 -13.89 -16.10
C LYS A 129 4.75 -13.64 -15.52
N HIS A 130 4.53 -14.07 -14.27
CA HIS A 130 3.26 -13.97 -13.58
C HIS A 130 3.31 -12.83 -12.58
N THR A 131 2.16 -12.24 -12.28
CA THR A 131 2.04 -11.13 -11.32
C THR A 131 1.78 -11.62 -9.90
N LEU A 132 0.86 -12.57 -9.73
CA LEU A 132 0.35 -13.00 -8.42
C LEU A 132 0.32 -14.52 -8.36
N LEU A 133 0.90 -15.08 -7.30
CA LEU A 133 0.74 -16.48 -6.91
C LEU A 133 -0.07 -16.56 -5.60
N GLY A 134 -0.60 -17.74 -5.27
CA GLY A 134 -1.43 -17.85 -4.06
C GLY A 134 -1.41 -19.21 -3.37
N GLY A 135 -1.72 -19.17 -2.08
CA GLY A 135 -1.94 -20.35 -1.23
C GLY A 135 -0.70 -21.24 -1.08
N GLU A 136 -0.96 -22.53 -0.86
CA GLU A 136 0.08 -23.56 -0.73
C GLU A 136 0.96 -23.69 -2.00
N LEU A 137 0.40 -23.46 -3.19
CA LEU A 137 1.19 -23.48 -4.43
C LEU A 137 2.18 -22.31 -4.51
N GLY A 138 1.82 -21.18 -3.89
CA GLY A 138 2.75 -20.07 -3.64
C GLY A 138 3.92 -20.48 -2.72
N THR A 139 3.63 -21.27 -1.68
CA THR A 139 4.65 -21.86 -0.79
C THR A 139 5.59 -22.80 -1.53
N GLU A 140 5.07 -23.66 -2.41
CA GLU A 140 5.92 -24.53 -3.24
C GLU A 140 6.87 -23.73 -4.14
N PHE A 141 6.38 -22.64 -4.73
CA PHE A 141 7.23 -21.71 -5.47
C PHE A 141 8.31 -21.11 -4.57
N ALA A 142 7.94 -20.60 -3.39
CA ALA A 142 8.90 -20.02 -2.44
C ALA A 142 10.00 -21.03 -2.06
N VAL A 143 9.65 -22.29 -1.78
CA VAL A 143 10.64 -23.33 -1.47
C VAL A 143 11.59 -23.57 -2.65
N LYS A 144 11.09 -23.58 -3.89
CA LYS A 144 11.95 -23.67 -5.10
C LYS A 144 12.89 -22.48 -5.25
N MET A 145 12.52 -21.31 -4.72
CA MET A 145 13.35 -20.10 -4.70
C MET A 145 14.32 -20.04 -3.51
N GLY A 146 14.36 -21.08 -2.65
CA GLY A 146 15.30 -21.21 -1.54
C GLY A 146 14.77 -20.76 -0.19
N PHE A 147 13.48 -20.39 -0.07
CA PHE A 147 12.88 -20.10 1.23
C PHE A 147 12.64 -21.39 2.04
N LYS A 148 12.69 -21.25 3.36
CA LYS A 148 12.42 -22.38 4.28
C LYS A 148 10.93 -22.50 4.53
N LYS A 149 10.42 -23.72 4.47
CA LYS A 149 9.07 -24.05 4.92
C LYS A 149 9.08 -24.21 6.44
N GLU A 150 8.41 -23.31 7.14
CA GLU A 150 8.32 -23.28 8.61
C GLU A 150 6.96 -22.76 9.08
N SER A 151 6.52 -23.15 10.28
CA SER A 151 5.22 -22.72 10.78
C SER A 151 5.15 -21.20 10.96
N LEU A 152 4.00 -20.61 10.61
CA LEU A 152 3.66 -19.21 10.89
C LEU A 152 2.96 -19.05 12.24
N THR A 153 2.59 -20.15 12.89
CA THR A 153 1.92 -20.14 14.20
C THR A 153 2.91 -19.77 15.31
N THR A 154 2.47 -18.90 16.20
CA THR A 154 3.10 -18.59 17.49
C THR A 154 2.20 -19.01 18.65
N ASN A 155 2.74 -19.08 19.86
CA ASN A 155 1.93 -19.29 21.07
C ASN A 155 0.84 -18.22 21.21
N GLU A 156 1.13 -16.99 20.80
CA GLU A 156 0.18 -15.88 20.80
C GLU A 156 -0.97 -16.12 19.82
N SER A 157 -0.71 -16.41 18.54
CA SER A 157 -1.79 -16.73 17.58
C SER A 157 -2.66 -17.90 18.04
N LEU A 158 -2.07 -18.92 18.67
CA LEU A 158 -2.82 -20.06 19.19
C LEU A 158 -3.74 -19.64 20.36
N GLN A 159 -3.25 -18.77 21.25
CA GLN A 159 -4.05 -18.23 22.35
C GLN A 159 -5.19 -17.35 21.83
N THR A 160 -4.90 -16.43 20.91
CA THR A 160 -5.88 -15.56 20.25
C THR A 160 -7.01 -16.38 19.62
N TRP A 161 -6.67 -17.41 18.85
CA TRP A 161 -7.64 -18.32 18.25
C TRP A 161 -8.43 -19.15 19.27
N THR A 162 -7.77 -19.68 20.31
CA THR A 162 -8.43 -20.51 21.33
C THR A 162 -9.43 -19.67 22.14
N GLN A 163 -9.08 -18.43 22.47
CA GLN A 163 -9.97 -17.48 23.16
C GLN A 163 -11.16 -17.13 22.28
N TRP A 164 -10.94 -16.84 20.99
CA TRP A 164 -12.01 -16.58 20.04
C TRP A 164 -12.98 -17.75 19.89
N LYS A 165 -12.47 -18.99 19.79
CA LYS A 165 -13.32 -20.19 19.80
C LYS A 165 -14.12 -20.35 21.09
N ALA A 166 -13.48 -20.10 22.25
CA ALA A 166 -14.16 -20.15 23.54
C ALA A 166 -15.25 -19.07 23.64
N ASN A 167 -15.13 -17.98 22.88
CA ASN A 167 -16.12 -16.91 22.75
C ASN A 167 -17.11 -17.14 21.58
N ASN A 168 -17.47 -18.39 21.30
CA ASN A 168 -18.41 -18.76 20.23
C ASN A 168 -18.06 -18.18 18.85
N CYS A 169 -16.76 -18.04 18.57
CA CYS A 169 -16.25 -17.55 17.29
C CYS A 169 -16.73 -16.13 16.95
N GLN A 170 -16.73 -15.22 17.93
CA GLN A 170 -17.13 -13.82 17.74
C GLN A 170 -15.98 -12.83 17.99
N PRO A 171 -15.87 -11.76 17.17
CA PRO A 171 -16.64 -11.50 15.94
C PRO A 171 -16.21 -12.43 14.78
N ASN A 172 -17.03 -12.59 13.73
CA ASN A 172 -16.67 -13.33 12.52
C ASN A 172 -17.29 -12.72 11.25
N PHE A 173 -16.75 -13.15 10.11
CA PHE A 173 -17.10 -12.62 8.79
C PHE A 173 -18.23 -13.37 8.07
N TRP A 174 -18.86 -14.38 8.69
CA TRP A 174 -19.94 -15.15 8.06
C TRP A 174 -21.26 -14.39 8.13
N LYS A 175 -21.96 -14.33 6.99
CA LYS A 175 -23.30 -13.76 6.90
C LYS A 175 -24.19 -14.63 6.03
N ASN A 176 -25.51 -14.56 6.26
CA ASN A 176 -26.52 -15.31 5.51
C ASN A 176 -26.29 -16.84 5.48
N VAL A 177 -25.89 -17.40 6.62
CA VAL A 177 -25.66 -18.84 6.80
C VAL A 177 -26.48 -19.42 7.95
N VAL A 178 -26.59 -20.75 8.00
CA VAL A 178 -27.15 -21.52 9.10
C VAL A 178 -26.12 -22.56 9.59
N PRO A 179 -25.99 -22.79 10.91
CA PRO A 179 -26.67 -22.10 12.01
C PRO A 179 -26.29 -20.61 12.09
N ASP A 180 -27.02 -19.83 12.90
CA ASP A 180 -26.81 -18.38 13.05
C ASP A 180 -25.33 -18.07 13.37
N PRO A 181 -24.62 -17.31 12.51
CA PRO A 181 -23.20 -17.05 12.68
C PRO A 181 -22.89 -16.17 13.88
N THR A 182 -23.87 -15.47 14.47
CA THR A 182 -23.67 -14.67 15.69
C THR A 182 -23.66 -15.50 16.98
N ALA A 183 -24.08 -16.76 16.91
CA ALA A 183 -24.27 -17.63 18.07
C ALA A 183 -23.62 -19.01 17.94
N SER A 184 -22.98 -19.32 16.81
CA SER A 184 -22.38 -20.62 16.52
C SER A 184 -21.07 -20.45 15.77
N CYS A 185 -20.14 -21.39 15.93
CA CYS A 185 -18.92 -21.54 15.14
C CYS A 185 -19.12 -22.35 13.84
N GLY A 186 -20.36 -22.65 13.47
CA GLY A 186 -20.67 -23.54 12.36
C GLY A 186 -20.53 -25.03 12.73
N PRO A 187 -20.30 -25.93 11.74
CA PRO A 187 -20.08 -25.63 10.33
C PRO A 187 -21.29 -24.95 9.70
N TYR A 188 -21.03 -23.98 8.83
CA TYR A 188 -22.07 -23.18 8.19
C TYR A 188 -22.50 -23.79 6.86
N THR A 189 -23.78 -23.59 6.55
CA THR A 189 -24.36 -23.88 5.23
C THR A 189 -25.16 -22.67 4.76
N PRO A 190 -25.33 -22.45 3.45
CA PRO A 190 -26.06 -21.29 2.95
C PRO A 190 -27.50 -21.25 3.48
N LYS A 191 -27.92 -20.09 3.97
CA LYS A 191 -29.35 -19.82 4.23
C LYS A 191 -30.03 -19.60 2.88
N ASN A 192 -31.22 -20.18 2.67
CA ASN A 192 -32.01 -19.87 1.48
C ASN A 192 -32.44 -18.39 1.53
N ILE A 193 -31.77 -17.54 0.74
CA ILE A 193 -32.12 -16.13 0.59
C ILE A 193 -33.25 -16.06 -0.43
N GLN A 194 -34.49 -15.82 0.02
CA GLN A 194 -35.52 -15.33 -0.89
C GLN A 194 -35.22 -13.86 -1.16
N ASP A 195 -35.11 -13.52 -2.44
CA ASP A 195 -34.71 -12.21 -2.95
C ASP A 195 -35.82 -11.17 -2.72
N ASN A 196 -36.07 -10.85 -1.45
CA ASN A 196 -37.08 -9.89 -1.03
C ASN A 196 -36.41 -8.53 -0.80
N GLY A 197 -35.82 -7.96 -1.84
CA GLY A 197 -35.44 -6.55 -1.96
C GLY A 197 -34.59 -5.95 -0.84
N ASN A 198 -33.30 -5.72 -1.12
CA ASN A 198 -32.42 -4.74 -0.45
C ASN A 198 -32.53 -4.62 1.08
N SER A 199 -32.33 -5.70 1.83
CA SER A 199 -31.81 -5.57 3.19
C SER A 199 -30.29 -5.42 3.11
N TYR A 200 -29.81 -4.19 2.91
CA TYR A 200 -28.39 -3.89 3.15
C TYR A 200 -28.14 -4.11 4.65
N GLU A 201 -27.54 -5.25 5.02
CA GLU A 201 -26.91 -5.35 6.34
C GLU A 201 -25.92 -4.19 6.46
N GLU A 202 -26.10 -3.38 7.50
CA GLU A 202 -25.24 -2.25 7.81
C GLU A 202 -23.79 -2.76 7.90
N TYR A 203 -22.91 -2.19 7.07
CA TYR A 203 -21.49 -2.51 7.11
C TYR A 203 -20.94 -2.08 8.47
N ARG A 204 -20.80 -3.04 9.38
CA ARG A 204 -20.15 -2.79 10.67
C ARG A 204 -18.66 -2.89 10.47
N THR A 205 -17.97 -1.84 10.87
CA THR A 205 -16.52 -1.70 10.80
C THR A 205 -15.89 -2.79 11.68
N GLU A 206 -15.29 -3.80 11.07
CA GLU A 206 -14.51 -4.83 11.80
C GLU A 206 -12.99 -4.55 11.80
N GLY A 207 -12.58 -3.40 11.23
CA GLY A 207 -11.19 -2.93 11.26
C GLY A 207 -10.89 -2.01 12.45
N SER A 208 -9.73 -2.18 13.07
CA SER A 208 -9.20 -1.29 14.11
C SER A 208 -7.68 -1.16 13.98
N GLU A 209 -7.06 -0.22 14.69
CA GLU A 209 -5.59 -0.11 14.77
C GLU A 209 -4.88 -1.36 15.31
N GLU A 210 -5.64 -2.31 15.88
CA GLU A 210 -5.14 -3.58 16.41
C GLU A 210 -5.55 -4.78 15.53
N ASN A 211 -6.40 -4.56 14.52
CA ASN A 211 -6.93 -5.57 13.60
C ASN A 211 -7.02 -4.96 12.19
N HIS A 212 -6.27 -5.48 11.20
CA HIS A 212 -6.22 -5.05 9.78
C HIS A 212 -5.16 -4.02 9.35
N ASP A 213 -4.13 -3.77 10.14
CA ASP A 213 -3.05 -2.89 9.69
C ASP A 213 -2.13 -3.58 8.66
N THR A 214 -1.81 -2.87 7.59
CA THR A 214 -0.83 -3.29 6.56
C THR A 214 0.36 -2.34 6.64
N ILE A 215 1.58 -2.87 6.52
CA ILE A 215 2.72 -2.01 6.19
C ILE A 215 2.70 -1.73 4.69
N GLY A 216 2.46 -0.48 4.31
CA GLY A 216 2.67 0.04 2.96
C GLY A 216 3.92 0.91 2.93
N VAL A 217 4.81 0.68 1.98
CA VAL A 217 6.06 1.42 1.79
C VAL A 217 6.12 1.98 0.37
N LEU A 218 6.30 3.29 0.27
CA LEU A 218 6.55 4.01 -0.99
C LEU A 218 7.99 4.50 -0.97
N ALA A 219 8.70 4.36 -2.08
CA ALA A 219 10.09 4.78 -2.17
C ALA A 219 10.42 5.41 -3.52
N ILE A 220 11.22 6.48 -3.48
CA ILE A 220 11.92 7.03 -4.65
C ILE A 220 13.41 7.06 -4.31
N ASP A 221 14.23 6.35 -5.08
CA ASP A 221 15.67 6.26 -4.82
C ASP A 221 16.45 7.49 -5.32
N SER A 222 17.76 7.52 -5.08
CA SER A 222 18.62 8.65 -5.47
C SER A 222 18.77 8.80 -6.98
N GLN A 223 18.32 7.82 -7.78
CA GLN A 223 18.25 7.90 -9.24
C GLN A 223 16.84 8.32 -9.71
N GLY A 224 15.94 8.63 -8.78
CA GLY A 224 14.56 8.98 -9.06
C GLY A 224 13.66 7.79 -9.34
N ARG A 225 14.12 6.54 -9.18
CA ARG A 225 13.31 5.35 -9.50
C ARG A 225 12.26 5.11 -8.43
N THR A 226 11.01 4.97 -8.84
CA THR A 226 9.83 4.86 -7.99
C THR A 226 9.40 3.41 -7.81
N ALA A 227 9.05 3.03 -6.58
CA ALA A 227 8.50 1.72 -6.27
C ALA A 227 7.47 1.80 -5.13
N ALA A 228 6.62 0.78 -5.03
CA ALA A 228 5.67 0.61 -3.94
C ALA A 228 5.58 -0.85 -3.52
N GLY A 229 5.28 -1.10 -2.26
CA GLY A 229 5.02 -2.46 -1.78
C GLY A 229 4.26 -2.48 -0.46
N THR A 230 3.74 -3.65 -0.14
CA THR A 230 2.87 -3.91 1.00
C THR A 230 3.12 -5.28 1.57
N SER A 231 2.92 -5.43 2.89
CA SER A 231 2.88 -6.74 3.57
C SER A 231 1.91 -6.73 4.74
N THR A 232 1.22 -7.84 4.96
CA THR A 232 0.28 -8.04 6.09
C THR A 232 0.08 -9.52 6.39
N ASN A 233 -0.45 -9.82 7.58
CA ASN A 233 -1.08 -11.10 7.89
C ASN A 233 -2.62 -11.07 7.80
N GLY A 234 -3.18 -9.93 7.40
CA GLY A 234 -4.58 -9.74 7.08
C GLY A 234 -5.48 -9.61 8.32
N ALA A 235 -6.76 -9.85 8.09
CA ALA A 235 -7.80 -9.76 9.10
C ALA A 235 -7.69 -10.89 10.13
N ASN A 236 -7.83 -10.56 11.43
CA ASN A 236 -7.88 -11.56 12.48
C ASN A 236 -9.18 -12.37 12.39
N HIS A 237 -9.11 -13.69 12.54
CA HIS A 237 -10.23 -14.62 12.42
C HIS A 237 -10.94 -14.61 11.06
N LYS A 238 -10.22 -14.19 10.01
CA LYS A 238 -10.71 -14.25 8.63
C LYS A 238 -11.18 -15.65 8.25
N ILE A 239 -12.14 -15.73 7.33
CA ILE A 239 -12.50 -17.00 6.68
C ILE A 239 -11.24 -17.56 6.00
N SER A 240 -11.01 -18.86 6.15
CA SER A 240 -9.79 -19.47 5.61
C SER A 240 -9.72 -19.28 4.09
N GLY A 241 -8.57 -18.81 3.61
CA GLY A 241 -8.36 -18.46 2.20
C GLY A 241 -8.72 -17.02 1.82
N ARG A 242 -9.23 -16.18 2.74
CA ARG A 242 -9.43 -14.75 2.50
C ARG A 242 -8.10 -14.05 2.22
N ILE A 243 -8.06 -13.30 1.12
CA ILE A 243 -6.96 -12.42 0.70
C ILE A 243 -7.48 -10.98 0.72
N GLY A 244 -6.71 -10.06 1.29
CA GLY A 244 -7.07 -8.64 1.39
C GLY A 244 -6.71 -7.80 0.15
N ASP A 245 -6.69 -6.48 0.33
CA ASP A 245 -6.22 -5.51 -0.68
C ASP A 245 -4.70 -5.53 -0.83
N SER A 246 -3.98 -5.85 0.25
CA SER A 246 -2.53 -5.72 0.34
C SER A 246 -1.77 -6.34 -0.83
N PRO A 247 -2.04 -7.57 -1.33
CA PRO A 247 -1.29 -8.15 -2.45
C PRO A 247 -1.87 -7.81 -3.83
N ILE A 248 -2.87 -6.93 -3.90
CA ILE A 248 -3.60 -6.59 -5.13
C ILE A 248 -3.10 -5.24 -5.68
N PRO A 249 -2.45 -5.22 -6.86
CA PRO A 249 -1.98 -3.98 -7.48
C PRO A 249 -3.12 -3.02 -7.73
N GLY A 250 -2.92 -1.76 -7.36
CA GLY A 250 -3.92 -0.71 -7.46
C GLY A 250 -4.85 -0.64 -6.25
N ALA A 251 -5.00 -1.71 -5.47
CA ALA A 251 -5.65 -1.66 -4.17
C ALA A 251 -4.63 -1.38 -3.06
N GLY A 252 -3.82 -2.39 -2.73
CA GLY A 252 -2.83 -2.31 -1.65
C GLY A 252 -1.69 -1.35 -1.96
N ALA A 253 -1.11 -1.42 -3.16
CA ALA A 253 -0.08 -0.50 -3.61
C ALA A 253 -0.09 -0.31 -5.14
N TYR A 254 0.42 0.85 -5.60
CA TYR A 254 0.62 1.14 -7.01
C TYR A 254 1.77 2.14 -7.19
N ALA A 255 2.57 1.97 -8.24
CA ALA A 255 3.68 2.87 -8.58
C ALA A 255 3.76 3.09 -10.09
N ASP A 256 4.09 4.32 -10.48
CA ASP A 256 4.38 4.73 -11.85
C ASP A 256 5.50 5.78 -11.81
N GLN A 257 6.59 5.52 -12.52
CA GLN A 257 7.78 6.37 -12.55
C GLN A 257 7.50 7.83 -12.98
N GLU A 258 6.54 8.03 -13.88
CA GLU A 258 6.23 9.35 -14.43
C GLU A 258 5.30 10.16 -13.53
N VAL A 259 4.74 9.54 -12.49
CA VAL A 259 3.70 10.15 -11.65
C VAL A 259 4.04 10.09 -10.17
N GLY A 260 4.25 8.90 -9.63
CA GLY A 260 4.37 8.66 -8.20
C GLY A 260 3.88 7.28 -7.78
N ALA A 261 3.62 7.14 -6.49
CA ALA A 261 3.20 5.91 -5.86
C ALA A 261 2.17 6.16 -4.75
N ALA A 262 1.38 5.13 -4.44
CA ALA A 262 0.44 5.15 -3.33
C ALA A 262 0.29 3.75 -2.71
N ALA A 263 -0.05 3.70 -1.42
CA ALA A 263 -0.33 2.46 -0.70
C ALA A 263 -1.45 2.64 0.32
N GLY A 264 -2.33 1.65 0.40
CA GLY A 264 -3.49 1.59 1.28
C GLY A 264 -3.28 0.71 2.51
N THR A 265 -4.10 0.92 3.53
CA THR A 265 -4.22 0.08 4.73
C THR A 265 -5.65 0.13 5.28
N GLY A 266 -6.05 -0.94 5.98
CA GLY A 266 -7.29 -1.02 6.76
C GLY A 266 -8.26 -2.06 6.21
N ASP A 267 -9.48 -1.61 5.98
CA ASP A 267 -10.61 -2.29 5.35
C ASP A 267 -10.35 -3.07 4.06
N GLY A 268 -9.54 -4.12 4.05
CA GLY A 268 -9.08 -4.73 2.80
C GLY A 268 -10.19 -5.20 1.85
N ASP A 269 -11.34 -5.62 2.38
CA ASP A 269 -12.48 -6.05 1.56
C ASP A 269 -13.24 -4.86 0.96
N VAL A 270 -13.26 -3.71 1.62
CA VAL A 270 -13.79 -2.45 1.09
C VAL A 270 -12.78 -1.77 0.17
N MET A 271 -11.53 -1.60 0.62
CA MET A 271 -10.43 -0.96 -0.10
C MET A 271 -10.25 -1.56 -1.50
N MET A 272 -10.23 -2.90 -1.62
CA MET A 272 -10.04 -3.56 -2.92
C MET A 272 -11.15 -3.27 -3.94
N ARG A 273 -12.36 -2.91 -3.50
CA ARG A 273 -13.49 -2.60 -4.41
C ARG A 273 -13.30 -1.27 -5.13
N PHE A 274 -12.47 -0.38 -4.60
CA PHE A 274 -12.31 0.98 -5.12
C PHE A 274 -10.93 1.27 -5.70
N LEU A 275 -9.97 0.35 -5.59
CA LEU A 275 -8.59 0.49 -6.07
C LEU A 275 -7.98 1.86 -5.69
N PRO A 276 -7.94 2.21 -4.38
CA PRO A 276 -7.60 3.55 -3.93
C PRO A 276 -6.17 3.97 -4.29
N SER A 277 -5.21 3.03 -4.29
CA SER A 277 -3.82 3.30 -4.66
C SER A 277 -3.69 3.66 -6.15
N PHE A 278 -4.36 2.93 -7.03
CA PHE A 278 -4.41 3.26 -8.45
C PHE A 278 -5.09 4.61 -8.67
N LEU A 279 -6.25 4.83 -8.03
CA LEU A 279 -6.98 6.09 -8.15
C LEU A 279 -6.13 7.28 -7.71
N ALA A 280 -5.43 7.20 -6.57
CA ALA A 280 -4.58 8.28 -6.10
C ALA A 280 -3.43 8.60 -7.08
N VAL A 281 -2.79 7.58 -7.66
CA VAL A 281 -1.77 7.79 -8.70
C VAL A 281 -2.40 8.46 -9.93
N GLU A 282 -3.57 8.03 -10.38
CA GLU A 282 -4.24 8.65 -11.52
C GLU A 282 -4.73 10.08 -11.26
N GLU A 283 -5.14 10.41 -10.03
CA GLU A 283 -5.43 11.79 -9.64
C GLU A 283 -4.18 12.67 -9.69
N MET A 284 -3.02 12.16 -9.25
CA MET A 284 -1.75 12.87 -9.42
C MET A 284 -1.38 13.03 -10.89
N ARG A 285 -1.63 12.02 -11.75
CA ARG A 285 -1.43 12.11 -13.20
C ARG A 285 -2.26 13.25 -13.81
N ARG A 286 -3.45 13.51 -13.27
CA ARG A 286 -4.33 14.62 -13.66
C ARG A 286 -3.92 15.98 -13.07
N GLY A 287 -2.83 16.03 -12.31
CA GLY A 287 -2.27 17.26 -11.74
C GLY A 287 -2.66 17.53 -10.29
N SER A 288 -3.31 16.60 -9.60
CA SER A 288 -3.58 16.74 -8.16
C SER A 288 -2.29 16.66 -7.34
N THR A 289 -2.23 17.42 -6.24
CA THR A 289 -1.18 17.22 -5.23
C THR A 289 -1.41 15.89 -4.49
N PRO A 290 -0.38 15.30 -3.85
CA PRO A 290 -0.53 14.06 -3.09
C PRO A 290 -1.64 14.08 -2.04
N ILE A 291 -1.82 15.21 -1.35
CA ILE A 291 -2.88 15.38 -0.34
C ILE A 291 -4.27 15.36 -1.00
N VAL A 292 -4.44 16.04 -2.13
CA VAL A 292 -5.72 16.06 -2.86
C VAL A 292 -6.01 14.66 -3.41
N ALA A 293 -5.03 14.01 -4.01
CA ALA A 293 -5.16 12.65 -4.52
C ALA A 293 -5.55 11.64 -3.43
N ALA A 294 -4.91 11.70 -2.26
CA ALA A 294 -5.23 10.85 -1.12
C ALA A 294 -6.69 11.05 -0.66
N ARG A 295 -7.13 12.31 -0.53
CA ARG A 295 -8.50 12.65 -0.13
C ARG A 295 -9.52 12.19 -1.15
N THR A 296 -9.27 12.39 -2.45
CA THR A 296 -10.16 11.92 -3.51
C THR A 296 -10.34 10.40 -3.45
N ALA A 297 -9.27 9.64 -3.23
CA ALA A 297 -9.35 8.19 -3.11
C ALA A 297 -10.20 7.75 -1.90
N ILE A 298 -9.96 8.33 -0.72
CA ILE A 298 -10.73 8.01 0.49
C ILE A 298 -12.19 8.46 0.38
N ASN A 299 -12.45 9.67 -0.10
CA ASN A 299 -13.81 10.20 -0.25
C ASN A 299 -14.67 9.36 -1.18
N ARG A 300 -14.09 8.79 -2.24
CA ARG A 300 -14.82 7.88 -3.13
C ARG A 300 -15.31 6.63 -2.39
N ILE A 301 -14.55 6.14 -1.40
CA ILE A 301 -15.00 5.02 -0.56
C ILE A 301 -16.07 5.51 0.43
N ILE A 302 -15.86 6.66 1.09
CA ILE A 302 -16.81 7.27 2.04
C ILE A 302 -18.21 7.41 1.42
N GLN A 303 -18.31 7.79 0.14
CA GLN A 303 -19.59 7.92 -0.58
C GLN A 303 -20.44 6.63 -0.59
N HIS A 304 -19.81 5.47 -0.42
CA HIS A 304 -20.48 4.17 -0.43
C HIS A 304 -20.45 3.46 0.94
N TYR A 305 -19.38 3.68 1.72
CA TYR A 305 -19.16 3.06 3.01
C TYR A 305 -18.69 4.13 4.02
N PRO A 306 -19.58 5.03 4.52
CA PRO A 306 -19.16 6.20 5.30
C PRO A 306 -18.36 5.89 6.57
N THR A 307 -18.56 4.70 7.16
CA THR A 307 -17.97 4.25 8.42
C THR A 307 -16.76 3.33 8.24
N PHE A 308 -16.28 3.11 7.00
CA PHE A 308 -15.18 2.17 6.77
C PHE A 308 -13.89 2.63 7.46
N PHE A 309 -13.12 1.68 7.99
CA PHE A 309 -11.79 1.94 8.50
C PHE A 309 -10.79 1.83 7.35
N GLY A 310 -10.01 2.88 7.10
CA GLY A 310 -8.95 2.80 6.10
C GLY A 310 -8.19 4.09 5.91
N ALA A 311 -6.98 3.96 5.36
CA ALA A 311 -6.11 5.08 5.06
C ALA A 311 -5.27 4.81 3.82
N ILE A 312 -4.71 5.89 3.26
CA ILE A 312 -3.80 5.85 2.13
C ILE A 312 -2.67 6.84 2.33
N ILE A 313 -1.44 6.44 1.98
CA ILE A 313 -0.29 7.33 1.79
C ILE A 313 -0.01 7.49 0.29
N VAL A 314 0.49 8.67 -0.09
CA VAL A 314 0.73 9.05 -1.48
C VAL A 314 2.06 9.81 -1.58
N LEU A 315 2.84 9.53 -2.62
CA LEU A 315 4.15 10.13 -2.91
C LEU A 315 4.23 10.43 -4.42
N ASN A 316 4.48 11.68 -4.84
CA ASN A 316 4.70 11.96 -6.26
C ASN A 316 6.18 11.89 -6.67
N ASN A 317 6.44 11.87 -7.96
CA ASN A 317 7.79 11.79 -8.54
C ASN A 317 8.70 13.00 -8.23
N LYS A 318 8.17 14.06 -7.62
CA LYS A 318 8.94 15.23 -7.12
C LYS A 318 9.36 15.08 -5.65
N GLY A 319 8.93 14.00 -4.99
CA GLY A 319 9.17 13.76 -3.56
C GLY A 319 8.18 14.47 -2.63
N GLU A 320 7.09 15.04 -3.17
CA GLU A 320 5.99 15.55 -2.35
C GLU A 320 5.11 14.39 -1.89
N PHE A 321 4.57 14.47 -0.68
CA PHE A 321 3.80 13.38 -0.07
C PHE A 321 2.50 13.88 0.57
N GLY A 322 1.57 12.95 0.81
CA GLY A 322 0.28 13.21 1.42
C GLY A 322 -0.34 11.94 1.98
N ALA A 323 -1.37 12.12 2.81
CA ALA A 323 -2.15 11.02 3.37
C ALA A 323 -3.60 11.45 3.60
N ALA A 324 -4.50 10.48 3.65
CA ALA A 324 -5.90 10.65 4.06
C ALA A 324 -6.42 9.36 4.69
N CYS A 325 -7.44 9.48 5.52
CA CYS A 325 -7.98 8.36 6.31
C CYS A 325 -9.45 8.56 6.68
N ASN A 326 -10.11 7.46 7.04
CA ASN A 326 -11.48 7.39 7.55
C ASN A 326 -11.58 6.32 8.65
N GLY A 327 -12.59 6.44 9.52
CA GLY A 327 -12.90 5.42 10.54
C GLY A 327 -11.90 5.31 11.70
N MET A 328 -10.99 6.28 11.83
CA MET A 328 -10.06 6.42 12.96
C MET A 328 -9.92 7.91 13.33
N LYS A 329 -9.28 8.25 14.45
CA LYS A 329 -9.10 9.65 14.85
C LYS A 329 -7.99 10.32 14.04
N ASP A 330 -6.81 9.71 14.09
CA ASP A 330 -5.58 10.22 13.50
C ASP A 330 -4.90 9.04 12.79
N PHE A 331 -4.35 9.27 11.60
CA PHE A 331 -3.55 8.29 10.88
C PHE A 331 -2.06 8.69 10.90
N PRO A 332 -1.23 8.03 11.72
CA PRO A 332 0.20 8.27 11.73
C PRO A 332 0.87 7.62 10.52
N PHE A 333 1.91 8.25 9.99
CA PHE A 333 2.74 7.70 8.92
C PHE A 333 4.16 8.27 9.00
N TYR A 334 5.15 7.48 8.62
CA TYR A 334 6.55 7.90 8.56
C TYR A 334 6.89 8.51 7.22
N VAL A 335 7.74 9.53 7.25
CA VAL A 335 8.42 10.09 6.07
C VAL A 335 9.92 10.20 6.38
N ALA A 336 10.76 9.87 5.41
CA ALA A 336 12.20 10.11 5.49
C ALA A 336 12.72 10.70 4.18
N ASN A 337 13.47 11.80 4.27
CA ASN A 337 14.17 12.43 3.16
C ASN A 337 15.41 13.21 3.68
N PRO A 338 16.31 13.72 2.82
CA PRO A 338 17.54 14.38 3.27
C PRO A 338 17.32 15.62 4.14
N THR A 339 16.17 16.28 4.01
CA THR A 339 15.83 17.49 4.76
C THR A 339 15.21 17.19 6.12
N LEU A 340 14.28 16.24 6.18
CA LEU A 340 13.53 15.90 7.39
C LEU A 340 14.24 14.88 8.27
N GLY A 341 15.09 14.03 7.68
CA GLY A 341 15.42 12.73 8.27
C GLY A 341 14.16 11.88 8.49
N PRO A 342 14.27 10.72 9.15
CA PRO A 342 13.09 9.94 9.53
C PRO A 342 12.22 10.70 10.52
N LYS A 343 10.95 10.92 10.17
CA LYS A 343 10.00 11.67 10.98
C LYS A 343 8.61 11.04 10.94
N LEU A 344 8.01 10.87 12.11
CA LEU A 344 6.61 10.48 12.23
C LEU A 344 5.72 11.72 12.04
N LEU A 345 4.77 11.63 11.12
CA LEU A 345 3.74 12.62 10.86
C LEU A 345 2.37 11.99 11.12
N SER A 346 1.32 12.81 11.15
CA SER A 346 -0.05 12.33 11.28
C SER A 346 -1.01 13.25 10.54
N VAL A 347 -2.09 12.68 10.01
CA VAL A 347 -3.25 13.43 9.50
C VAL A 347 -4.48 13.12 10.35
N GLU A 348 -5.29 14.13 10.63
CA GLU A 348 -6.58 13.94 11.27
C GLU A 348 -7.57 13.38 10.24
N CYS A 349 -8.32 12.35 10.60
CA CYS A 349 -9.27 11.73 9.69
C CYS A 349 -10.59 12.49 9.72
N SER A 350 -11.04 12.91 8.55
CA SER A 350 -12.30 13.63 8.40
C SER A 350 -13.44 12.63 8.60
N ASN A 351 -14.02 12.58 9.80
CA ASN A 351 -15.35 12.05 10.18
C ASN A 351 -15.35 11.23 11.49
N SER A 352 -15.00 11.88 12.61
CA SER A 352 -15.55 11.44 13.89
C SER A 352 -17.02 11.84 14.08
N ASN A 353 -17.61 12.69 13.21
CA ASN A 353 -18.98 13.24 13.43
C ASN A 353 -19.77 13.82 12.23
N ILE A 354 -19.45 13.57 10.94
CA ILE A 354 -20.25 14.17 9.84
C ILE A 354 -20.95 13.07 9.02
N HIS A 355 -22.26 12.92 9.27
CA HIS A 355 -23.18 12.31 8.33
C HIS A 355 -23.31 13.22 7.09
N CYS A 356 -22.33 13.21 6.14
CA CYS A 356 -22.55 13.83 4.83
C CYS A 356 -23.56 12.93 4.09
N TYR A 357 -24.79 13.38 3.92
CA TYR A 357 -25.76 12.74 3.04
C TYR A 357 -25.50 13.16 1.59
N LYS A 358 -26.01 12.36 0.64
CA LYS A 358 -25.78 12.42 -0.82
C LYS A 358 -26.10 13.77 -1.51
N GLU A 359 -26.57 14.77 -0.77
CA GLU A 359 -27.06 16.06 -1.29
C GLU A 359 -26.20 17.28 -0.88
N ASP A 360 -25.16 17.10 -0.07
CA ASP A 360 -24.29 18.21 0.33
C ASP A 360 -23.22 18.51 -0.72
N VAL A 361 -23.42 19.59 -1.49
CA VAL A 361 -22.54 20.08 -2.58
C VAL A 361 -21.21 20.69 -2.06
N ASN A 362 -21.01 20.71 -0.73
CA ASN A 362 -19.82 21.24 -0.07
C ASN A 362 -19.06 20.17 0.74
N CYS A 363 -19.45 18.90 0.64
CA CYS A 363 -18.55 17.74 0.73
C CYS A 363 -18.22 17.33 -0.74
#